data_AF-A0A0L7KZN2-F1
#
_entry.id   AF-A0A0L7KZN2-F1
#
_cell.length_a   1.000
_cell.length_b   1.000
_cell.length_c   1.000
_cell.angle_alpha   90.00
_cell.angle_beta   90.00
_cell.angle_gamma   90.00
#
_symmetry.space_group_name_H-M   'P 1'
#
loop_
_entity.id
_entity.type
_entity.pdbx_description
1 polymer ?
#
loop_
_entity_poly.entity_id
_entity_poly.type
_entity_poly.pdbx_seq_one_letter_code
_entity_poly.pdbx_strand_id
1 'polypeptide(L)'
;MVGALQRFEADIGGSPLFVRTDRAEALDYAAQIWQTRVWYCIVAFLVLSSTILGLMLRLNRIKIPSDEEDESTSLAVLFILGTYYNATVVSSLLRDPPKNIRNMKELLKSNLVAGIEDELYIKDFLKAKVGMQFVKRGGFAFHVDSAVAYRIMKRSFSERELCEATEVIMYVPQYLGA
;
A
#
# COMPACT_ATOMS: atom_id res chain seq x y z
N MET A 1 -6.81 5.86 -20.19
CA MET A 1 -7.33 5.26 -21.45
C MET A 1 -8.11 6.27 -22.28
N VAL A 2 -9.16 6.90 -21.75
CA VAL A 2 -9.97 7.93 -22.46
C VAL A 2 -9.13 9.02 -23.13
N GLY A 3 -8.12 9.56 -22.43
CA GLY A 3 -7.23 10.57 -23.01
C GLY A 3 -6.35 10.08 -24.16
N ALA A 4 -5.96 8.80 -24.20
CA ALA A 4 -5.17 8.22 -25.29
C ALA A 4 -6.03 7.95 -26.53
N LEU A 5 -7.27 7.49 -26.32
CA LEU A 5 -8.29 7.37 -27.37
C LEU A 5 -8.64 8.75 -27.95
N GLN A 6 -8.81 9.77 -27.11
CA GLN A 6 -9.09 11.14 -27.56
C GLN A 6 -7.93 11.78 -28.33
N ARG A 7 -6.68 11.36 -28.06
CA ARG A 7 -5.49 11.83 -28.77
C ARG A 7 -5.13 10.96 -29.98
N PHE A 8 -5.96 9.97 -30.33
CA PHE A 8 -5.69 8.99 -31.39
C PHE A 8 -4.36 8.25 -31.21
N GLU A 9 -3.90 8.10 -29.96
CA GLU A 9 -2.67 7.39 -29.63
C GLU A 9 -2.92 5.88 -29.46
N ALA A 10 -4.17 5.47 -29.26
CA ALA A 10 -4.55 4.07 -29.07
C ALA A 10 -5.84 3.75 -29.84
N ASP A 11 -5.85 2.64 -30.58
CA ASP A 11 -6.99 2.20 -31.40
C ASP A 11 -7.97 1.29 -30.62
N ILE A 12 -7.48 0.61 -29.59
CA ILE A 12 -8.27 -0.31 -28.77
C ILE A 12 -8.05 0.00 -27.29
N GLY A 13 -9.15 0.20 -26.58
CA GLY A 13 -9.18 0.31 -25.12
C GLY A 13 -10.47 -0.31 -24.60
N GLY A 14 -10.37 -1.27 -23.68
CA GLY A 14 -11.54 -1.86 -23.03
C GLY A 14 -11.84 -1.20 -21.70
N SER A 15 -13.13 -1.02 -21.38
CA SER A 15 -13.58 -0.37 -20.16
C SER A 15 -12.93 -1.01 -18.90
N PRO A 16 -12.62 -0.23 -17.88
CA PRO A 16 -11.97 -0.75 -16.70
C PRO A 16 -12.97 -1.45 -15.78
N LEU A 17 -12.45 -2.13 -14.77
CA LEU A 17 -13.23 -2.85 -13.78
C LEU A 17 -13.00 -2.25 -12.39
N PHE A 18 -14.07 -1.91 -11.69
CA PHE A 18 -14.02 -1.26 -10.39
C PHE A 18 -14.19 -2.28 -9.26
N VAL A 19 -13.32 -2.22 -8.26
CA VAL A 19 -13.26 -3.17 -7.14
C VAL A 19 -13.10 -2.43 -5.83
N ARG A 20 -13.69 -2.96 -4.75
CA ARG A 20 -13.35 -2.55 -3.37
C ARG A 20 -12.87 -3.75 -2.56
N THR A 21 -11.67 -3.63 -2.01
CA THR A 21 -10.87 -4.74 -1.45
C THR A 21 -10.99 -4.95 0.05
N ASP A 22 -11.66 -4.05 0.78
CA ASP A 22 -11.89 -4.08 2.25
C ASP A 22 -12.20 -5.49 2.80
N ARG A 23 -12.89 -6.34 2.03
CA ARG A 23 -13.38 -7.66 2.47
C ARG A 23 -12.83 -8.86 1.70
N ALA A 24 -11.86 -8.67 0.82
CA ALA A 24 -11.24 -9.77 0.10
C ALA A 24 -10.12 -10.38 0.95
N GLU A 25 -10.18 -11.69 1.18
CA GLU A 25 -9.15 -12.53 1.82
C GLU A 25 -7.95 -12.74 0.86
N ALA A 26 -7.54 -11.67 0.17
CA ALA A 26 -6.50 -11.73 -0.84
C ALA A 26 -5.15 -11.46 -0.18
N LEU A 27 -4.48 -12.57 0.17
CA LEU A 27 -3.10 -12.70 0.67
C LEU A 27 -2.60 -11.54 1.52
N ASP A 28 -2.50 -11.79 2.83
CA ASP A 28 -1.57 -11.10 3.70
C ASP A 28 -0.15 -11.26 3.14
N TYR A 29 0.21 -10.39 2.20
CA TYR A 29 1.59 -10.23 1.81
C TYR A 29 2.25 -9.65 3.06
N ALA A 30 3.05 -10.48 3.73
CA ALA A 30 3.88 -10.06 4.85
C ALA A 30 4.54 -8.74 4.44
N ALA A 31 4.02 -7.64 4.98
CA ALA A 31 4.59 -6.33 4.76
C ALA A 31 6.05 -6.50 5.15
N GLN A 32 6.96 -6.38 4.18
CA GLN A 32 8.38 -6.46 4.44
C GLN A 32 8.71 -5.20 5.23
N ILE A 33 8.48 -5.31 6.55
CA ILE A 33 8.60 -4.25 7.52
C ILE A 33 10.03 -3.77 7.44
N TRP A 34 10.18 -2.46 7.28
CA TRP A 34 11.41 -1.68 7.19
C TRP A 34 12.39 -1.87 8.37
N GLN A 35 12.07 -2.78 9.29
CA GLN A 35 12.83 -3.20 10.44
C GLN A 35 14.20 -3.78 10.09
N THR A 36 14.35 -4.50 8.97
CA THR A 36 15.64 -5.13 8.62
C THR A 36 16.76 -4.10 8.43
N ARG A 37 16.47 -2.98 7.74
CA ARG A 37 17.46 -1.90 7.52
C ARG A 37 17.85 -1.19 8.81
N VAL A 38 16.87 -0.94 9.69
CA VAL A 38 17.12 -0.31 11.00
C VAL A 38 17.92 -1.24 11.91
N TRP A 39 17.66 -2.55 11.84
CA TRP A 39 18.37 -3.55 12.63
C TRP A 39 19.86 -3.60 12.30
N TYR A 40 20.24 -3.50 11.02
CA TYR A 40 21.66 -3.38 10.63
C TYR A 40 22.33 -2.14 11.21
N CYS A 41 21.63 -0.99 11.21
CA CYS A 41 22.15 0.23 11.82
C CYS A 41 22.34 0.08 13.34
N ILE A 42 21.36 -0.50 14.04
CA ILE A 42 21.44 -0.75 15.48
C ILE A 42 22.62 -1.68 15.81
N VAL A 43 22.77 -2.79 15.07
CA VAL A 43 23.89 -3.72 15.27
C VAL A 43 25.23 -3.02 14.99
N ALA A 44 25.33 -2.21 13.94
CA ALA A 44 26.54 -1.44 13.64
C ALA A 44 26.88 -0.44 14.76
N PHE A 45 25.89 0.30 15.30
CA PHE A 45 26.10 1.22 16.42
C PHE A 45 26.50 0.48 17.70
N LEU A 46 25.93 -0.69 17.99
CA LEU A 46 26.29 -1.51 19.15
C LEU A 46 27.71 -2.08 19.04
N VAL A 47 28.13 -2.49 17.83
CA VAL A 47 29.50 -2.93 17.60
C VAL A 47 30.47 -1.77 17.74
N LEU A 48 30.15 -0.60 17.16
CA LEU A 48 30.96 0.60 17.29
C LEU A 48 31.07 1.04 18.75
N SER A 49 29.97 1.12 19.50
CA SER A 49 30.01 1.48 20.93
C SER A 49 30.78 0.46 21.77
N SER A 50 30.65 -0.84 21.48
CA SER A 50 31.42 -1.90 22.16
C SER A 50 32.92 -1.81 21.86
N THR A 51 33.29 -1.49 20.61
CA THR A 51 34.71 -1.31 20.23
C THR A 51 35.30 -0.04 20.83
N ILE A 52 34.54 1.06 20.87
CA ILE A 52 34.96 2.32 21.50
C ILE A 52 35.10 2.13 23.01
N LEU A 53 34.15 1.48 23.68
CA LEU A 53 34.24 1.15 25.11
C LEU A 53 35.41 0.20 25.40
N GLY A 54 35.65 -0.79 24.53
CA GLY A 54 36.83 -1.67 24.63
C GLY A 54 38.15 -0.92 24.47
N LEU A 55 38.21 0.07 23.57
CA LEU A 55 39.36 0.95 23.39
C LEU A 55 39.53 1.89 24.58
N MET A 56 38.44 2.48 25.08
CA MET A 56 38.41 3.34 26.26
C MET A 56 38.85 2.57 27.50
N LEU A 57 38.40 1.34 27.72
CA LEU A 57 38.86 0.49 28.85
C LEU A 57 40.35 0.10 28.73
N ARG A 58 40.89 -0.02 27.51
CA ARG A 58 42.32 -0.20 27.28
C ARG A 58 43.13 1.08 27.55
N LEU A 59 42.55 2.25 27.27
CA LEU A 59 43.14 3.58 27.52
C LEU A 59 42.93 4.08 28.95
N ASN A 60 41.91 3.59 29.67
CA ASN A 60 41.59 3.95 31.06
C ASN A 60 42.56 3.35 32.09
N ARG A 61 43.57 2.60 31.64
CA ARG A 61 44.80 2.38 32.41
C ARG A 61 45.67 3.65 32.52
N ILE A 62 45.36 4.74 31.80
CA ILE A 62 46.21 5.95 31.70
C ILE A 62 45.51 7.29 32.05
N LYS A 63 44.19 7.39 32.28
CA LYS A 63 43.58 8.68 32.72
C LYS A 63 42.24 8.54 33.48
N ILE A 64 42.20 9.08 34.70
CA ILE A 64 41.02 9.31 35.57
C ILE A 64 40.78 10.85 35.62
N PRO A 65 39.62 11.45 35.97
CA PRO A 65 38.19 11.22 35.67
C PRO A 65 37.54 12.44 34.96
N SER A 66 36.47 12.25 34.17
CA SER A 66 35.52 13.32 33.79
C SER A 66 34.15 12.70 33.48
N ASP A 67 33.46 12.28 34.55
CA ASP A 67 32.38 11.26 34.52
C ASP A 67 30.94 11.81 34.50
N GLU A 68 30.68 13.06 34.08
CA GLU A 68 29.30 13.62 34.17
C GLU A 68 28.64 13.97 32.83
N GLU A 69 29.41 14.35 31.81
CA GLU A 69 28.86 14.80 30.52
C GLU A 69 28.65 13.64 29.52
N ASP A 70 29.50 12.60 29.55
CA ASP A 70 29.44 11.47 28.61
C ASP A 70 28.35 10.44 28.97
N GLU A 71 28.04 10.28 30.27
CA GLU A 71 27.02 9.34 30.74
C GLU A 71 25.61 9.86 30.44
N SER A 72 25.37 11.15 30.68
CA SER A 72 24.09 11.81 30.44
C SER A 72 23.74 11.88 28.95
N THR A 73 24.73 12.15 28.08
CA THR A 73 24.54 12.21 26.63
C THR A 73 24.29 10.83 26.02
N SER A 74 25.00 9.80 26.49
CA SER A 74 24.82 8.41 26.05
C SER A 74 23.46 7.83 26.47
N LEU A 75 23.02 8.10 27.70
CA LEU A 75 21.70 7.69 28.19
C LEU A 75 20.56 8.39 27.44
N ALA A 76 20.72 9.68 27.10
CA ALA A 76 19.75 10.42 26.29
C ALA A 76 19.62 9.83 24.87
N VAL A 77 20.73 9.46 24.23
CA VAL A 77 20.71 8.82 22.90
C VAL A 77 20.02 7.45 22.95
N LEU A 78 20.30 6.63 23.98
CA LEU A 78 19.67 5.33 24.13
C LEU A 78 18.14 5.43 24.33
N PHE A 79 17.71 6.42 25.11
CA PHE A 79 16.29 6.71 25.35
C PHE A 79 15.58 7.19 24.06
N ILE A 80 16.21 8.07 23.28
CA ILE A 80 15.66 8.54 22.00
C ILE A 80 15.55 7.39 20.98
N LEU A 81 16.55 6.50 20.90
CA LEU A 81 16.51 5.34 20.01
C LEU A 81 15.45 4.33 20.43
N GLY A 82 15.30 4.07 21.73
CA GLY A 82 14.27 3.18 22.25
C GLY A 82 12.85 3.70 22.00
N THR A 83 12.61 4.99 22.25
CA THR A 83 11.30 5.62 21.99
C THR A 83 10.97 5.66 20.49
N TYR A 84 11.96 5.97 19.63
CA TYR A 84 11.81 5.92 18.18
C TYR A 84 11.49 4.51 17.66
N TYR A 85 12.21 3.48 18.14
CA TYR A 85 11.96 2.09 17.77
C TYR A 85 10.56 1.64 18.18
N ASN A 86 10.18 1.90 19.45
CA ASN A 86 8.86 1.55 19.96
C ASN A 86 7.74 2.22 19.15
N ALA A 87 7.88 3.51 18.85
CA ALA A 87 6.92 4.25 18.02
C ALA A 87 6.82 3.68 16.59
N THR A 88 7.94 3.29 16.00
CA THR A 88 7.99 2.74 14.63
C THR A 88 7.33 1.36 14.56
N VAL A 89 7.59 0.48 15.53
CA VAL A 89 7.00 -0.86 15.60
C VAL A 89 5.49 -0.76 15.79
N VAL A 90 5.02 0.05 16.73
CA VAL A 90 3.58 0.27 16.96
C VAL A 90 2.91 0.87 15.73
N SER A 91 3.55 1.84 15.06
CA SER A 91 3.02 2.42 13.82
C SER A 91 2.91 1.39 12.70
N SER A 92 3.83 0.44 12.62
CA SER A 92 3.77 -0.65 11.64
C SER A 92 2.69 -1.68 11.95
N LEU A 93 2.44 -1.97 13.24
CA LEU A 93 1.40 -2.89 13.70
C LEU A 93 -0.02 -2.34 13.52
N LEU A 94 -0.19 -1.02 13.66
CA LEU A 94 -1.48 -0.34 13.49
C LEU A 94 -1.80 -0.02 12.03
N ARG A 95 -0.87 -0.23 11.10
CA ARG A 95 -1.09 0.04 9.68
C ARG A 95 -1.65 -1.22 9.04
N ASP A 96 -2.90 -1.14 8.60
CA ASP A 96 -3.49 -2.23 7.83
C ASP A 96 -2.62 -2.54 6.60
N PRO A 97 -2.33 -3.82 6.31
CA PRO A 97 -1.57 -4.19 5.13
C PRO A 97 -2.31 -3.69 3.87
N PRO A 98 -1.61 -3.09 2.89
CA PRO A 98 -2.26 -2.54 1.71
C PRO A 98 -2.84 -3.68 0.85
N LYS A 99 -4.17 -3.83 0.86
CA LYS A 99 -4.91 -4.81 0.03
C LYS A 99 -5.20 -4.21 -1.34
N ASN A 100 -4.26 -4.31 -2.28
CA ASN A 100 -4.42 -3.75 -3.62
C ASN A 100 -4.43 -4.84 -4.69
N ILE A 101 -5.57 -5.00 -5.36
CA ILE A 101 -5.68 -5.74 -6.63
C ILE A 101 -5.44 -4.73 -7.74
N ARG A 102 -4.30 -4.80 -8.42
CA ARG A 102 -3.90 -3.82 -9.45
C ARG A 102 -3.98 -4.35 -10.87
N ASN A 103 -4.09 -5.65 -11.03
CA ASN A 103 -4.02 -6.30 -12.33
C ASN A 103 -4.98 -7.49 -12.42
N MET A 104 -5.24 -7.91 -13.65
CA MET A 104 -6.11 -9.04 -13.94
C MET A 104 -5.62 -10.34 -13.30
N LYS A 105 -4.31 -10.54 -13.19
CA LYS A 105 -3.72 -11.76 -12.60
C LYS A 105 -4.03 -11.88 -11.11
N GLU A 106 -4.01 -10.77 -10.38
CA GLU A 106 -4.39 -10.70 -8.97
C GLU A 106 -5.90 -10.86 -8.81
N LEU A 107 -6.69 -10.27 -9.70
CA LEU A 107 -8.14 -10.43 -9.69
C LEU A 107 -8.55 -11.89 -9.92
N LEU A 108 -7.96 -12.56 -10.92
CA LEU A 108 -8.21 -13.97 -11.24
C LEU A 108 -7.79 -14.94 -10.13
N LYS A 109 -6.82 -14.54 -9.28
CA LYS A 109 -6.37 -15.32 -8.12
C LYS A 109 -7.18 -15.04 -6.86
N SER A 110 -8.02 -14.00 -6.88
CA SER A 110 -8.83 -13.58 -5.74
C SER A 110 -10.20 -14.26 -5.76
N ASN A 111 -10.83 -14.37 -4.60
CA ASN A 111 -12.19 -14.92 -4.46
C ASN A 111 -13.29 -13.89 -4.79
N LEU A 112 -13.00 -12.86 -5.60
CA LEU A 112 -13.99 -11.83 -5.93
C LEU A 112 -14.99 -12.31 -6.99
N VAL A 113 -16.26 -11.99 -6.77
CA VAL A 113 -17.31 -12.17 -7.77
C VAL A 113 -17.25 -11.00 -8.75
N ALA A 114 -17.18 -11.30 -10.05
CA ALA A 114 -17.16 -10.30 -11.11
C ALA A 114 -18.53 -10.16 -11.78
N GLY A 115 -18.92 -8.93 -12.11
CA GLY A 115 -20.09 -8.59 -12.89
C GLY A 115 -19.76 -7.58 -13.98
N ILE A 116 -20.61 -7.52 -15.00
CA ILE A 116 -20.42 -6.66 -16.18
C ILE A 116 -21.67 -5.80 -16.36
N GLU A 117 -21.49 -4.55 -16.80
CA GLU A 117 -22.60 -3.66 -17.15
C GLU A 117 -23.33 -4.10 -18.42
N ASP A 118 -24.64 -3.85 -18.46
CA ASP A 118 -25.47 -4.15 -19.62
C ASP A 118 -25.34 -3.03 -20.67
N GLU A 119 -24.60 -3.27 -21.74
CA GLU A 119 -24.47 -2.30 -22.85
C GLU A 119 -25.56 -2.50 -23.91
N LEU A 120 -26.01 -3.75 -24.18
CA LEU A 120 -27.18 -4.05 -25.03
C LEU A 120 -27.51 -5.57 -25.00
N TYR A 121 -28.76 -5.93 -24.69
CA TYR A 121 -29.44 -7.18 -25.08
C TYR A 121 -28.96 -8.53 -24.52
N ILE A 122 -28.52 -8.64 -23.26
CA ILE A 122 -28.41 -9.98 -22.63
C ILE A 122 -29.00 -9.98 -21.21
N LYS A 123 -29.76 -11.02 -20.91
CA LYS A 123 -30.71 -11.11 -19.78
C LYS A 123 -30.08 -11.19 -18.39
N ASP A 124 -28.75 -11.37 -18.31
CA ASP A 124 -28.01 -11.66 -17.07
C ASP A 124 -27.13 -10.49 -16.56
N PHE A 125 -27.29 -9.28 -17.11
CA PHE A 125 -26.43 -8.14 -16.77
C PHE A 125 -27.05 -7.22 -15.72
N LEU A 126 -26.19 -6.62 -14.88
CA LEU A 126 -26.61 -5.69 -13.83
C LEU A 126 -26.59 -4.24 -14.35
N LYS A 127 -27.65 -3.49 -14.08
CA LYS A 127 -27.65 -2.02 -14.28
C LYS A 127 -26.49 -1.39 -13.53
N ALA A 128 -25.81 -0.40 -14.14
CA ALA A 128 -24.64 0.26 -13.55
C ALA A 128 -24.87 0.74 -12.11
N LYS A 129 -26.05 1.31 -11.80
CA LYS A 129 -26.40 1.75 -10.45
C LYS A 129 -26.44 0.61 -9.43
N VAL A 130 -26.91 -0.57 -9.84
CA VAL A 130 -27.02 -1.76 -8.98
C VAL A 130 -25.65 -2.44 -8.86
N GLY A 131 -24.92 -2.60 -9.97
CA GLY A 131 -23.55 -3.14 -9.96
C GLY A 131 -22.61 -2.32 -9.08
N MET A 132 -22.66 -0.99 -9.19
CA MET A 132 -21.89 -0.09 -8.33
C MET A 132 -22.32 -0.14 -6.85
N GLN A 133 -23.56 -0.52 -6.53
CA GLN A 133 -23.94 -0.77 -5.14
C GLN A 133 -23.29 -2.04 -4.58
N PHE A 134 -23.04 -3.07 -5.41
CA PHE A 134 -22.28 -4.23 -4.99
C PHE A 134 -20.80 -3.89 -4.77
N VAL A 135 -20.20 -3.07 -5.64
CA VAL A 135 -18.86 -2.51 -5.39
C VAL A 135 -18.82 -1.74 -4.06
N LYS A 136 -19.85 -0.93 -3.78
CA LYS A 136 -20.02 -0.22 -2.50
C LYS A 136 -20.28 -1.14 -1.30
N ARG A 137 -20.67 -2.40 -1.49
CA ARG A 137 -20.77 -3.38 -0.40
C ARG A 137 -19.43 -4.09 -0.15
N GLY A 138 -18.51 -4.05 -1.11
CA GLY A 138 -17.22 -4.72 -1.08
C GLY A 138 -17.32 -6.20 -1.49
N GLY A 139 -16.19 -6.79 -1.88
CA GLY A 139 -16.11 -8.19 -2.32
C GLY A 139 -16.69 -8.45 -3.72
N PHE A 140 -16.99 -7.39 -4.46
CA PHE A 140 -17.53 -7.45 -5.81
C PHE A 140 -16.71 -6.59 -6.77
N ALA A 141 -16.44 -7.14 -7.93
CA ALA A 141 -15.73 -6.54 -9.04
C ALA A 141 -16.74 -6.21 -10.14
N PHE A 142 -16.87 -4.95 -10.55
CA PHE A 142 -17.88 -4.56 -11.54
C PHE A 142 -17.25 -3.78 -12.69
N HIS A 143 -17.39 -4.32 -13.90
CA HIS A 143 -17.01 -3.63 -15.13
C HIS A 143 -18.08 -2.63 -15.54
N VAL A 144 -17.66 -1.39 -15.74
CA VAL A 144 -18.52 -0.26 -16.09
C VAL A 144 -17.67 0.84 -16.72
N ASP A 145 -18.26 1.64 -17.61
CA ASP A 145 -17.65 2.83 -18.17
C ASP A 145 -17.14 3.77 -17.06
N SER A 146 -15.89 4.25 -17.19
CA SER A 146 -15.26 5.09 -16.19
C SER A 146 -16.08 6.34 -15.90
N ALA A 147 -16.67 7.00 -16.90
CA ALA A 147 -17.44 8.22 -16.68
C ALA A 147 -18.74 7.95 -15.91
N VAL A 148 -19.40 6.82 -16.20
CA VAL A 148 -20.58 6.37 -15.44
C VAL A 148 -20.19 6.01 -14.00
N ALA A 149 -19.12 5.25 -13.81
CA ALA A 149 -18.62 4.81 -12.51
C ALA A 149 -18.25 6.00 -11.62
N TYR A 150 -17.41 6.92 -12.09
CA TYR A 150 -17.00 8.11 -11.33
C TYR A 150 -18.19 9.01 -10.97
N ARG A 151 -19.18 9.14 -11.86
CA ARG A 151 -20.41 9.89 -11.57
C ARG A 151 -21.23 9.25 -10.45
N ILE A 152 -21.31 7.92 -10.42
CA ILE A 152 -22.03 7.18 -9.36
C ILE A 152 -21.25 7.24 -8.05
N MET A 153 -19.93 7.02 -8.08
CA MET A 153 -19.06 7.07 -6.90
C MET A 153 -19.14 8.43 -6.21
N LYS A 154 -18.97 9.52 -6.96
CA LYS A 154 -19.06 10.89 -6.43
C LYS A 154 -20.38 11.20 -5.71
N ARG A 155 -21.47 10.53 -6.09
CA ARG A 155 -22.81 10.77 -5.53
C ARG A 155 -23.18 9.82 -4.40
N SER A 156 -22.56 8.65 -4.31
CA SER A 156 -23.05 7.56 -3.45
C SER A 156 -22.00 6.94 -2.53
N PHE A 157 -20.71 7.22 -2.73
CA PHE A 157 -19.62 6.71 -1.90
C PHE A 157 -19.18 7.82 -0.93
N SER A 158 -18.75 7.42 0.26
CA SER A 158 -18.07 8.28 1.23
C SER A 158 -16.59 8.40 0.91
N GLU A 159 -15.91 9.39 1.49
CA GLU A 159 -14.46 9.62 1.31
C GLU A 159 -13.62 8.37 1.59
N ARG A 160 -13.95 7.61 2.65
CA ARG A 160 -13.24 6.37 2.96
C ARG A 160 -13.46 5.30 1.88
N GLU A 161 -14.71 5.16 1.44
CA GLU A 161 -15.06 4.18 0.39
C GLU A 161 -14.43 4.54 -0.96
N LEU A 162 -14.19 5.82 -1.24
CA LEU A 162 -13.45 6.28 -2.42
C LEU A 162 -11.96 5.91 -2.32
N CYS A 163 -11.35 6.10 -1.14
CA CYS A 163 -9.94 5.72 -0.91
C CYS A 163 -9.68 4.21 -1.03
N GLU A 164 -10.70 3.40 -0.77
CA GLU A 164 -10.64 1.93 -0.86
C GLU A 164 -11.04 1.38 -2.24
N ALA A 165 -11.66 2.21 -3.09
CA ALA A 165 -12.07 1.81 -4.43
C ALA A 165 -10.87 1.84 -5.39
N THR A 166 -10.70 0.78 -6.16
CA THR A 166 -9.62 0.63 -7.14
C THR A 166 -10.18 0.39 -8.54
N GLU A 167 -9.62 1.09 -9.52
CA GLU A 167 -9.88 0.87 -10.95
C GLU A 167 -8.81 -0.09 -11.50
N VAL A 168 -9.24 -1.26 -11.95
CA VAL A 168 -8.39 -2.29 -12.59
C VAL A 168 -8.55 -2.17 -14.09
N ILE A 169 -7.49 -1.76 -14.77
CA ILE A 169 -7.47 -1.65 -16.23
C ILE A 169 -7.37 -3.06 -16.82
N MET A 170 -8.38 -3.50 -17.58
CA MET A 170 -8.40 -4.84 -18.17
C MET A 170 -7.49 -4.98 -19.38
N TYR A 171 -7.51 -3.99 -20.27
CA TYR A 171 -6.66 -3.93 -21.46
C TYR A 171 -5.81 -2.68 -21.37
N VAL A 172 -4.48 -2.87 -21.35
CA VAL A 172 -3.56 -1.76 -21.56
C VAL A 172 -3.83 -1.16 -22.95
N PRO A 173 -3.88 0.18 -23.08
CA PRO A 173 -4.07 0.82 -24.37
C PRO A 173 -2.97 0.34 -25.31
N GLN A 174 -3.36 -0.23 -26.44
CA GLN A 174 -2.39 -0.62 -27.46
C GLN A 174 -2.12 0.58 -28.35
N TYR A 175 -0.87 1.04 -28.29
CA TYR A 175 -0.34 2.06 -29.17
C TYR A 175 0.15 1.36 -30.44
N LEU A 176 -0.38 1.73 -31.61
CA LEU A 176 0.30 1.35 -32.85
C LEU A 176 1.64 2.09 -32.87
N GLY A 177 2.74 1.35 -32.88
CA GLY A 177 4.04 1.93 -33.17
C GLY A 177 3.98 2.55 -34.56
N ALA A 178 4.13 3.88 -34.61
CA ALA A 178 4.43 4.60 -35.85
C ALA A 178 5.91 4.38 -36.23
#